data_AF-A0A4Y2GL83-F1
#
_entry.id   AF-A0A4Y2GL83-F1
#
_cell.length_a   1.000
_cell.length_b   1.000
_cell.length_c   1.000
_cell.angle_alpha   90.00
_cell.angle_beta   90.00
_cell.angle_gamma   90.00
#
_symmetry.space_group_name_H-M   'P 1'
#
loop_
_entity.id
_entity.type
_entity.pdbx_description
1 polymer ?
#
loop_
_entity_poly.entity_id
_entity_poly.type
_entity_poly.pdbx_seq_one_letter_code
_entity_poly.pdbx_strand_id
1 'polypeptide(L)'
;MNYAQTYEESQSAFVEIVIKSTNCHCLQQKVEKLRKQYYELPETTDISMEDEALYELEERLETLEVIFKVILEDLTSKREKTIKDNSENECSKSVKIKLPKIPLPIFDGKYEEWSSFENQFRNLIANNDDLSDSEKLYFLCSSLKGEAKRVETEDDTFDSLFKSLKERFENKKN
;
A
#
# COMPACT_ATOMS: atom_id res chain seq x y z
N MET A 1 19.53 12.14 -27.88
CA MET A 1 18.28 12.20 -27.09
C MET A 1 17.45 13.35 -27.65
N ASN A 2 16.17 13.10 -27.92
CA ASN A 2 15.32 13.98 -28.73
C ASN A 2 14.57 14.98 -27.83
N TYR A 3 14.81 16.28 -28.00
CA TYR A 3 14.27 17.35 -27.14
C TYR A 3 12.74 17.39 -27.07
N ALA A 4 12.06 16.90 -28.10
CA ALA A 4 10.60 16.78 -28.12
C ALA A 4 10.07 15.73 -27.12
N GLN A 5 10.81 14.63 -26.95
CA GLN A 5 10.42 13.52 -26.08
C GLN A 5 10.55 13.90 -24.59
N THR A 6 11.61 14.64 -24.24
CA THR A 6 11.78 15.20 -22.89
C THR A 6 10.73 16.26 -22.54
N TYR A 7 10.17 16.95 -23.53
CA TYR A 7 9.15 17.98 -23.34
C TYR A 7 7.76 17.37 -23.12
N GLU A 8 7.39 16.35 -23.90
CA GLU A 8 6.14 15.59 -23.72
C GLU A 8 6.12 14.82 -22.39
N GLU A 9 7.24 14.19 -22.02
CA GLU A 9 7.39 13.52 -20.71
C GLU A 9 7.22 14.51 -19.54
N SER A 10 7.72 15.74 -19.68
CA SER A 10 7.58 16.79 -18.65
C SER A 10 6.15 17.32 -18.52
N GLN A 11 5.40 17.44 -19.63
CA GLN A 11 3.99 17.83 -19.58
C GLN A 11 3.11 16.72 -18.98
N SER A 12 3.40 15.46 -19.30
CA SER A 12 2.71 14.30 -18.73
C SER A 12 2.86 14.23 -17.21
N ALA A 13 4.09 14.41 -16.72
CA ALA A 13 4.38 14.46 -15.28
C ALA A 13 3.68 15.61 -14.56
N PHE A 14 3.59 16.79 -15.19
CA PHE A 14 2.89 17.94 -14.61
C PHE A 14 1.39 17.70 -14.45
N VAL A 15 0.74 17.14 -15.48
CA VAL A 15 -0.69 16.79 -15.43
C VAL A 15 -0.97 15.77 -14.33
N GLU A 16 -0.10 14.76 -14.19
CA GLU A 16 -0.23 13.74 -13.14
C GLU A 16 -0.09 14.35 -11.73
N ILE A 17 0.86 15.26 -11.54
CA ILE A 17 1.05 15.99 -10.27
C ILE A 17 -0.19 16.83 -9.93
N VAL A 18 -0.77 17.54 -10.89
CA VAL A 18 -1.98 18.35 -10.68
C VAL A 18 -3.15 17.46 -10.26
N ILE A 19 -3.38 16.35 -10.95
CA ILE A 19 -4.46 15.40 -10.61
C ILE A 19 -4.25 14.83 -9.19
N LYS A 20 -3.03 14.41 -8.85
CA LYS A 20 -2.70 13.90 -7.52
C LYS A 20 -2.91 14.94 -6.43
N SER A 21 -2.54 16.20 -6.69
CA SER A 21 -2.76 17.33 -5.79
C SER A 21 -4.25 17.59 -5.56
N THR A 22 -5.06 17.64 -6.62
CA THR A 22 -6.51 17.80 -6.52
C THR A 22 -7.17 16.66 -5.75
N ASN A 23 -6.74 15.42 -5.96
CA ASN A 23 -7.25 14.27 -5.23
C ASN A 23 -6.91 14.33 -3.74
N CYS A 24 -5.66 14.71 -3.40
CA CYS A 24 -5.24 14.92 -2.02
C CYS A 24 -6.10 15.98 -1.33
N HIS A 25 -6.32 17.11 -2.01
CA HIS A 25 -7.18 18.18 -1.49
C HIS A 25 -8.64 17.72 -1.27
N CYS A 26 -9.19 16.93 -2.19
CA CYS A 26 -10.54 16.37 -2.03
C CYS A 26 -10.63 15.40 -0.84
N LEU A 27 -9.60 14.58 -0.62
CA LEU A 27 -9.55 13.69 0.54
C LEU A 27 -9.47 14.47 1.85
N GLN A 28 -8.65 15.52 1.91
CA GLN A 28 -8.56 16.41 3.08
C GLN A 28 -9.93 17.00 3.43
N GLN A 29 -10.68 17.51 2.44
CA GLN A 29 -12.01 18.05 2.68
C GLN A 29 -13.01 17.01 3.20
N LYS A 30 -12.93 15.76 2.73
CA LYS A 30 -13.79 14.66 3.22
C LYS A 30 -13.48 14.30 4.67
N VAL A 31 -12.20 14.24 5.03
CA VAL A 31 -11.75 13.96 6.41
C VAL A 31 -12.23 15.05 7.36
N GLU A 32 -12.08 16.33 7.00
CA GLU A 32 -12.57 17.44 7.82
C GLU A 32 -14.09 17.40 8.01
N LYS A 33 -14.83 17.00 6.98
CA LYS A 33 -16.28 16.84 7.07
C LYS A 33 -16.68 15.73 8.05
N LEU A 34 -16.01 14.57 7.98
CA LEU A 34 -16.27 13.45 8.89
C LEU A 34 -15.90 13.82 10.34
N ARG A 35 -14.76 14.50 10.52
CA ARG A 35 -14.33 15.02 11.82
C ARG A 35 -15.37 15.95 12.44
N LYS A 36 -15.95 16.84 11.63
CA LYS A 36 -17.03 17.73 12.09
C LYS A 36 -18.28 16.94 12.51
N GLN A 37 -18.67 15.93 11.73
CA GLN A 37 -19.80 15.07 12.08
C GLN A 37 -19.59 14.32 13.39
N TYR A 38 -18.36 13.88 13.67
CA TYR A 38 -17.99 13.26 14.94
C TYR A 38 -18.19 14.21 16.14
N TYR A 39 -17.74 15.47 16.02
CA TYR A 39 -17.94 16.46 17.09
C TYR A 39 -19.39 16.92 17.29
N GLU A 40 -20.26 16.69 16.30
CA GLU A 40 -21.69 17.03 16.37
C GLU A 40 -22.55 15.88 16.95
N LEU A 41 -21.95 14.75 17.34
CA LEU A 41 -22.67 13.64 17.96
C LEU A 41 -23.21 14.03 19.36
N PRO A 42 -24.45 13.64 19.73
CA PRO A 42 -25.00 13.92 21.05
C PRO A 42 -24.21 13.23 22.17
N GLU A 43 -24.07 13.88 23.34
CA GLU A 43 -23.47 13.29 24.56
C GLU A 43 -24.16 12.00 25.05
N THR A 44 -25.36 11.70 24.53
CA THR A 44 -26.13 10.47 24.82
C THR A 44 -25.75 9.30 23.91
N THR A 45 -24.78 9.47 23.01
CA THR A 45 -24.25 8.38 22.19
C THR A 45 -23.42 7.50 23.11
N ASP A 46 -23.85 6.27 23.35
CA ASP A 46 -23.13 5.30 24.16
C ASP A 46 -21.90 4.81 23.40
N ILE A 47 -20.77 5.51 23.59
CA ILE A 47 -19.45 5.23 22.99
C ILE A 47 -18.68 4.11 23.75
N SER A 48 -19.32 3.48 24.74
CA SER A 48 -18.71 2.46 25.60
C SER A 48 -18.22 1.21 24.83
N MET A 49 -18.78 0.94 23.63
CA MET A 49 -18.29 -0.12 22.75
C MET A 49 -17.16 0.34 21.80
N GLU A 50 -17.10 1.63 21.46
CA GLU A 50 -16.03 2.20 20.64
C GLU A 50 -14.77 2.54 21.46
N ASP A 51 -14.86 2.68 22.78
CA ASP A 51 -13.73 2.99 23.65
C ASP A 51 -12.64 1.90 23.57
N GLU A 52 -12.99 0.61 23.59
CA GLU A 52 -11.98 -0.46 23.51
C GLU A 52 -11.33 -0.59 22.12
N ALA A 53 -12.09 -0.34 21.05
CA ALA A 53 -11.52 -0.29 19.71
C ALA A 53 -10.61 0.93 19.52
N LEU A 54 -10.90 2.04 20.19
CA LEU A 54 -10.06 3.23 20.22
C LEU A 54 -8.79 3.01 21.04
N TYR A 55 -8.89 2.36 22.21
CA TYR A 55 -7.72 1.97 23.00
C TYR A 55 -6.82 0.98 22.25
N GLU A 56 -7.40 -0.03 21.58
CA GLU A 56 -6.63 -0.96 20.76
C GLU A 56 -5.95 -0.26 19.57
N LEU A 57 -6.64 0.72 18.95
CA LEU A 57 -6.05 1.52 17.88
C LEU A 57 -4.91 2.41 18.39
N GLU A 58 -5.06 3.02 19.57
CA GLU A 58 -4.05 3.85 20.20
C GLU A 58 -2.81 3.03 20.58
N GLU A 59 -2.98 1.86 21.20
CA GLU A 59 -1.90 0.92 21.52
C GLU A 59 -1.14 0.46 20.26
N ARG A 60 -1.86 0.19 19.16
CA ARG A 60 -1.25 -0.17 17.88
C ARG A 60 -0.46 0.99 17.26
N LEU A 61 -0.93 2.23 17.41
CA LEU A 61 -0.22 3.42 16.94
C LEU A 61 1.06 3.64 17.73
N GLU A 62 1.01 3.51 19.06
CA GLU A 62 2.20 3.62 19.92
C GLU A 62 3.25 2.54 19.57
N THR A 63 2.81 1.30 19.38
CA THR A 63 3.67 0.18 18.98
C THR A 63 4.36 0.48 17.64
N LEU A 64 3.60 1.00 16.66
CA LEU A 64 4.13 1.34 15.35
C LEU A 64 5.15 2.49 15.42
N GLU A 65 4.92 3.48 16.29
CA GLU A 65 5.86 4.58 16.51
C GLU A 65 7.21 4.08 17.05
N VAL A 66 7.18 3.16 18.02
CA VAL A 66 8.40 2.53 18.58
C VAL A 66 9.15 1.76 17.50
N ILE A 67 8.45 0.93 16.72
CA ILE A 67 9.05 0.17 15.61
C ILE A 67 9.71 1.13 14.60
N PHE A 68 9.03 2.23 14.26
CA PHE A 68 9.56 3.20 13.31
C PHE A 68 10.81 3.90 13.83
N LYS A 69 10.86 4.27 15.12
CA LYS A 69 12.06 4.84 15.77
C LYS A 69 13.23 3.86 15.75
N VAL A 70 12.99 2.60 16.09
CA VAL A 70 14.02 1.54 16.05
C VAL A 70 14.57 1.40 14.63
N ILE A 71 13.72 1.32 13.61
CA ILE A 71 14.14 1.23 12.21
C ILE A 71 14.97 2.45 11.81
N LEU A 72 14.56 3.66 12.21
CA LEU A 72 15.31 4.87 11.92
C LEU A 72 16.70 4.87 12.57
N GLU A 73 16.80 4.48 13.85
CA GLU A 73 18.08 4.32 14.55
C GLU A 73 18.99 3.28 13.92
N ASP A 74 18.40 2.18 13.43
CA ASP A 74 19.13 1.11 12.76
C ASP A 74 19.66 1.58 11.40
N LEU A 75 18.86 2.37 10.67
CA LEU A 75 19.26 2.97 9.39
C LEU A 75 20.28 4.09 9.55
N THR A 76 20.19 4.91 10.60
CA THR A 76 21.20 5.95 10.90
C THR A 76 22.52 5.32 11.36
N SER A 77 22.47 4.26 12.17
CA SER A 77 23.65 3.51 12.61
C SER A 77 24.34 2.74 11.47
N LYS A 78 23.56 2.16 10.54
CA LYS A 78 24.10 1.51 9.32
C LYS A 78 24.74 2.53 8.36
N ARG A 79 24.19 3.74 8.29
CA ARG A 79 24.78 4.85 7.51
C ARG A 79 26.14 5.29 8.05
N GLU A 80 26.33 5.32 9.37
CA GLU A 80 27.62 5.70 9.98
C GLU A 80 28.72 4.65 9.78
N LYS A 81 28.37 3.36 9.79
CA LYS A 81 29.32 2.27 9.48
C LYS A 81 29.80 2.30 8.03
N THR A 82 28.93 2.69 7.09
CA THR A 82 29.28 2.76 5.65
C THR A 82 30.23 3.92 5.32
N ILE A 83 30.38 4.92 6.19
CA ILE A 83 31.25 6.09 5.97
C ILE A 83 32.68 5.86 6.50
N LYS A 84 32.88 4.94 7.47
CA LYS A 84 34.20 4.67 8.07
C LYS A 84 35.03 3.60 7.33
N ASP A 85 34.39 2.70 6.59
CA ASP A 85 35.07 1.59 5.89
C ASP A 85 35.42 1.90 4.42
N ASN A 86 35.92 3.12 4.16
CA ASN A 86 36.44 3.50 2.83
C ASN A 86 37.94 3.81 2.86
N SER A 87 38.69 3.08 3.69
CA SER A 87 40.14 2.91 3.52
C SER A 87 40.48 1.42 3.48
N GLU A 88 40.94 1.01 2.29
CA GLU A 88 41.73 -0.18 2.01
C GLU A 88 40.99 -1.51 1.70
N ASN A 89 41.15 -1.88 0.43
CA ASN A 89 41.27 -3.22 -0.14
C ASN A 89 40.02 -3.99 -0.61
N GLU A 90 39.90 -3.96 -1.95
CA GLU A 90 39.52 -5.01 -2.91
C GLU A 90 38.16 -5.74 -2.81
N CYS A 91 37.53 -5.78 -4.00
CA CYS A 91 36.60 -6.81 -4.48
C CYS A 91 35.37 -7.06 -3.58
N SER A 92 34.29 -6.32 -3.76
CA SER A 92 33.29 -6.71 -4.77
C SER A 92 32.39 -5.51 -5.03
N LYS A 93 32.39 -5.00 -6.26
CA LYS A 93 31.37 -4.05 -6.72
C LYS A 93 30.04 -4.77 -6.78
N SER A 94 29.36 -4.93 -5.64
CA SER A 94 27.91 -5.06 -5.66
C SER A 94 27.39 -3.70 -6.09
N VAL A 95 27.20 -3.55 -7.40
CA VAL A 95 26.33 -2.53 -7.94
C VAL A 95 24.99 -2.75 -7.23
N LYS A 96 24.71 -1.97 -6.19
CA LYS A 96 23.36 -1.85 -5.64
C LYS A 96 22.55 -1.15 -6.72
N ILE A 97 22.11 -1.94 -7.71
CA ILE A 97 21.07 -1.57 -8.65
C ILE A 97 19.91 -1.16 -7.75
N LYS A 98 19.67 0.15 -7.62
CA LYS A 98 18.42 0.65 -7.04
C LYS A 98 17.33 0.23 -8.02
N LEU A 99 16.80 -0.96 -7.80
CA LEU A 99 15.68 -1.47 -8.56
C LEU A 99 14.53 -0.47 -8.38
N PRO A 100 13.87 -0.04 -9.46
CA PRO A 100 12.65 0.74 -9.33
C PRO A 100 11.69 -0.06 -8.43
N LYS A 101 11.08 0.61 -7.45
CA LYS A 101 10.05 0.00 -6.61
C LYS A 101 9.01 -0.59 -7.54
N ILE A 102 8.91 -1.92 -7.62
CA ILE A 102 7.93 -2.57 -8.49
C ILE A 102 6.56 -2.16 -7.93
N PRO A 103 5.75 -1.39 -8.68
CA PRO A 103 4.45 -0.99 -8.19
C PRO A 103 3.61 -2.24 -7.98
N LEU A 104 2.89 -2.30 -6.85
CA LEU A 104 1.92 -3.37 -6.62
C LEU A 104 0.91 -3.36 -7.77
N PRO A 105 0.59 -4.53 -8.36
CA PRO A 105 -0.37 -4.61 -9.43
C PRO A 105 -1.73 -4.18 -8.89
N ILE A 106 -2.45 -3.33 -9.64
CA ILE A 106 -3.77 -2.84 -9.25
C ILE A 106 -4.81 -3.55 -10.11
N PHE A 107 -5.93 -3.93 -9.51
CA PHE A 107 -7.04 -4.57 -10.18
C PHE A 107 -8.34 -3.81 -9.94
N ASP A 108 -8.96 -3.32 -11.02
CA ASP A 108 -10.20 -2.52 -10.97
C ASP A 108 -11.49 -3.36 -11.16
N GLY A 109 -11.34 -4.65 -11.48
CA GLY A 109 -12.44 -5.57 -11.75
C GLY A 109 -12.69 -5.90 -13.22
N LYS A 110 -11.78 -5.53 -14.14
CA LYS A 110 -11.88 -5.96 -15.55
C LYS A 110 -11.47 -7.43 -15.74
N TYR A 111 -12.40 -8.24 -16.24
CA TYR A 111 -12.18 -9.68 -16.51
C TYR A 111 -10.95 -9.96 -17.41
N GLU A 112 -10.69 -9.08 -18.37
CA GLU A 112 -9.56 -9.20 -19.31
C GLU A 112 -8.21 -9.12 -18.58
N GLU A 113 -8.13 -8.29 -17.54
CA GLU A 113 -6.91 -8.01 -16.77
C GLU A 113 -6.70 -9.00 -15.62
N TRP A 114 -7.72 -9.80 -15.26
CA TRP A 114 -7.69 -10.74 -14.11
C TRP A 114 -6.48 -11.68 -14.14
N SER A 115 -6.25 -12.38 -15.27
CA SER A 115 -5.16 -13.36 -15.38
C SER A 115 -3.77 -12.70 -15.27
N SER A 116 -3.64 -11.46 -15.73
CA SER A 116 -2.40 -10.69 -15.60
C SER A 116 -2.18 -10.26 -14.15
N PHE A 117 -3.22 -9.77 -13.50
CA PHE A 117 -3.20 -9.41 -12.09
C PHE A 117 -2.88 -10.61 -11.19
N GLU A 118 -3.58 -11.75 -11.37
CA GLU A 118 -3.40 -12.94 -10.54
C GLU A 118 -1.94 -13.42 -10.60
N ASN A 119 -1.37 -13.51 -11.80
CA ASN A 119 0.03 -13.93 -11.98
C ASN A 119 1.02 -12.94 -11.35
N GLN A 120 0.82 -11.63 -11.55
CA GLN A 120 1.71 -10.62 -10.96
C GLN A 120 1.62 -10.62 -9.42
N PHE A 121 0.40 -10.68 -8.89
CA PHE A 121 0.16 -10.66 -7.44
C PHE A 121 0.71 -11.92 -6.76
N ARG A 122 0.55 -13.10 -7.38
CA ARG A 122 1.12 -14.34 -6.86
C ARG A 122 2.64 -14.30 -6.78
N ASN A 123 3.29 -13.82 -7.82
CA ASN A 123 4.76 -13.74 -7.87
C ASN A 123 5.34 -12.71 -6.90
N LEU A 124 4.61 -11.61 -6.64
CA LEU A 124 5.09 -10.53 -5.78
C LEU A 124 4.77 -10.74 -4.29
N ILE A 125 3.61 -11.31 -3.98
CA ILE A 125 3.05 -11.32 -2.63
C ILE A 125 2.68 -12.74 -2.17
N ALA A 126 1.90 -13.49 -2.96
CA ALA A 126 1.37 -14.77 -2.46
C ALA A 126 2.48 -15.81 -2.22
N ASN A 127 3.49 -15.85 -3.10
CA ASN A 127 4.64 -16.76 -3.01
C ASN A 127 5.78 -16.20 -2.14
N ASN A 128 5.57 -15.06 -1.47
CA ASN A 128 6.57 -14.49 -0.59
C ASN A 128 6.41 -15.10 0.82
N ASP A 129 7.36 -15.95 1.21
CA ASP A 129 7.37 -16.62 2.50
C ASP A 129 7.75 -15.68 3.66
N ASP A 130 8.30 -14.51 3.37
CA ASP A 130 8.61 -13.48 4.38
C ASP A 130 7.36 -12.68 4.80
N LEU A 131 6.22 -12.87 4.14
CA LEU A 131 4.96 -12.19 4.44
C LEU A 131 3.99 -13.13 5.15
N SER A 132 3.43 -12.66 6.27
CA SER A 132 2.32 -13.31 6.96
C SER A 132 1.02 -13.23 6.15
N ASP A 133 0.07 -14.12 6.44
CA ASP A 133 -1.23 -14.13 5.76
C ASP A 133 -2.00 -12.81 5.92
N SER A 134 -1.89 -12.15 7.07
CA SER A 134 -2.48 -10.83 7.32
C SER A 134 -1.84 -9.74 6.44
N GLU A 135 -0.53 -9.79 6.23
CA GLU A 135 0.16 -8.86 5.31
C GLU A 135 -0.23 -9.13 3.86
N LYS A 136 -0.32 -10.40 3.46
CA LYS A 136 -0.80 -10.79 2.12
C LYS A 136 -2.23 -10.31 1.87
N LEU A 137 -3.10 -10.45 2.86
CA LEU A 137 -4.47 -9.91 2.82
C LEU A 137 -4.48 -8.39 2.70
N TYR A 138 -3.67 -7.68 3.48
CA TYR A 138 -3.55 -6.22 3.40
C TYR A 138 -3.09 -5.76 2.00
N PHE A 139 -2.07 -6.43 1.44
CA PHE A 139 -1.60 -6.14 0.08
C PHE A 139 -2.65 -6.46 -0.97
N LEU A 140 -3.43 -7.52 -0.77
CA LEU A 140 -4.53 -7.86 -1.66
C LEU A 140 -5.59 -6.77 -1.63
N CYS A 141 -6.11 -6.42 -0.45
CA CYS A 141 -7.11 -5.36 -0.27
C CYS A 141 -6.67 -4.00 -0.83
N SER A 142 -5.40 -3.62 -0.64
CA SER A 142 -4.85 -2.36 -1.16
C SER A 142 -4.66 -2.35 -2.68
N SER A 143 -4.54 -3.53 -3.29
CA SER A 143 -4.41 -3.73 -4.73
C SER A 143 -5.75 -3.74 -5.47
N LEU A 144 -6.88 -3.90 -4.75
CA LEU A 144 -8.22 -3.90 -5.33
C LEU A 144 -8.82 -2.49 -5.40
N LYS A 145 -9.43 -2.18 -6.55
CA LYS A 145 -10.18 -0.94 -6.80
C LYS A 145 -11.48 -1.26 -7.54
N GLY A 146 -12.34 -0.25 -7.68
CA GLY A 146 -13.54 -0.35 -8.50
C GLY A 146 -14.46 -1.52 -8.09
N GLU A 147 -14.82 -2.35 -9.07
CA GLU A 147 -15.69 -3.51 -8.87
C GLU A 147 -15.00 -4.64 -8.11
N ALA A 148 -13.67 -4.77 -8.22
CA ALA A 148 -12.92 -5.79 -7.51
C ALA A 148 -12.90 -5.55 -5.99
N LYS A 149 -13.00 -4.30 -5.54
CA LYS A 149 -13.10 -3.96 -4.12
C LYS A 149 -14.47 -4.28 -3.51
N ARG A 150 -15.50 -4.50 -4.34
CA ARG A 150 -16.87 -4.85 -3.92
C ARG A 150 -17.07 -6.37 -3.80
N VAL A 151 -15.98 -7.13 -3.72
CA VAL A 151 -16.04 -8.58 -3.54
C VAL A 151 -16.17 -8.82 -2.04
N GLU A 152 -17.30 -9.39 -1.66
CA GLU A 152 -17.57 -9.81 -0.30
C GLU A 152 -17.07 -11.24 -0.11
N THR A 153 -16.55 -11.54 1.07
CA THR A 153 -16.04 -12.85 1.46
C THR A 153 -16.76 -13.34 2.71
N GLU A 154 -16.75 -14.64 2.92
CA GLU A 154 -17.29 -15.24 4.14
C GLU A 154 -16.36 -15.00 5.34
N ASP A 155 -15.04 -14.90 5.09
CA ASP A 155 -14.01 -14.72 6.11
C ASP A 155 -13.02 -13.61 5.71
N ASP A 156 -12.46 -12.92 6.71
CA ASP A 156 -11.39 -11.93 6.58
C ASP A 156 -10.01 -12.59 6.47
N THR A 157 -9.84 -13.50 5.50
CA THR A 157 -8.58 -14.21 5.24
C THR A 157 -8.11 -13.99 3.81
N PHE A 158 -6.79 -14.04 3.61
CA PHE A 158 -6.19 -13.94 2.27
C PHE A 158 -6.79 -14.98 1.32
N ASP A 159 -6.87 -16.24 1.76
CA ASP A 159 -7.36 -17.34 0.94
C ASP A 159 -8.83 -17.18 0.57
N SER A 160 -9.68 -16.75 1.51
CA SER A 160 -11.11 -16.52 1.25
C SER A 160 -11.30 -15.42 0.21
N LEU A 161 -10.62 -14.28 0.39
CA LEU A 161 -10.69 -13.16 -0.56
C LEU A 161 -10.10 -13.49 -1.93
N PHE A 162 -8.95 -14.14 -1.96
CA PHE A 162 -8.32 -14.51 -3.22
C PHE A 162 -9.17 -15.53 -4.00
N LYS A 163 -9.82 -16.46 -3.30
CA LYS A 163 -10.75 -17.42 -3.90
C LYS A 163 -12.01 -16.74 -4.43
N SER A 164 -12.67 -15.88 -3.66
CA SER A 164 -13.87 -15.16 -4.12
C SER A 164 -13.58 -14.26 -5.33
N LEU A 165 -12.42 -13.62 -5.37
CA LEU A 165 -11.95 -12.87 -6.53
C LEU A 165 -11.79 -13.78 -7.75
N LYS A 166 -11.13 -14.93 -7.57
CA LYS A 166 -10.94 -15.92 -8.63
C LYS A 166 -12.26 -16.44 -9.17
N GLU A 167 -13.18 -16.84 -8.32
CA GLU A 167 -14.49 -17.32 -8.73
C GLU A 167 -15.31 -16.23 -9.45
N ARG A 168 -15.19 -14.96 -9.05
CA ARG A 168 -15.93 -13.87 -9.67
C ARG A 168 -15.36 -13.46 -11.03
N PHE A 169 -14.04 -13.40 -11.17
CA PHE A 169 -13.38 -12.80 -12.34
C PHE A 169 -12.75 -13.82 -13.31
N GLU A 170 -12.52 -15.06 -12.90
CA GLU A 170 -12.08 -16.13 -13.78
C GLU A 170 -13.25 -16.80 -14.52
N ASN A 171 -14.40 -16.99 -13.84
CA ASN A 171 -15.54 -17.74 -14.37
C ASN A 171 -16.30 -17.05 -15.52
N LYS A 172 -16.03 -15.77 -15.80
CA LYS A 172 -16.71 -15.03 -16.88
C LYS A 172 -15.93 -15.01 -18.20
N LYS A 173 -14.80 -15.71 -18.26
CA LYS A 173 -13.97 -15.85 -19.47
C LYS A 173 -14.40 -17.04 -20.35
N ASN A 174 -15.46 -17.77 -19.96
CA ASN A 174 -16.07 -18.86 -20.72
C ASN A 174 -17.53 -18.54 -21.06
#